data_AF-A0A6M2D7L0-F1
#
_entry.id   AF-A0A6M2D7L0-F1
#
_cell.length_a   1.000
_cell.length_b   1.000
_cell.length_c   1.000
_cell.angle_alpha   90.00
_cell.angle_beta   90.00
_cell.angle_gamma   90.00
#
_symmetry.space_group_name_H-M   'P 1'
#
loop_
_entity.id
_entity.type
_entity.pdbx_description
1 polymer ?
#
loop_
_entity_poly.entity_id
_entity_poly.type
_entity_poly.pdbx_seq_one_letter_code
_entity_poly.pdbx_strand_id
1 'polypeptide(L)'
;SVALALRWLCIGVPSLLHSLTLTCLSPLVFLHKNASVGTMACWEYTLTGFGDFLEQRRLAFTEPMPPSRVCSMCGRVPSGTAMLPCGHVLCSECQGEVLDRMECPFEGKAFTKGQLVRLRFELSDLEQLPVVCVIGGSKCDTFSGKLFELKDHMRQCRSIDVQCVKCHRSIASKVAVEHYRQCHTERVPRRKSTDVRVQRAIEEVQRIKEDLQTLRQQSL
;
A
#
# COMPACT_ATOMS: atom_id res chain seq x y z
N SER A 1 -14.01 1.57 51.95
CA SER A 1 -14.28 2.74 51.07
C SER A 1 -13.92 2.35 49.65
N VAL A 2 -14.78 1.59 48.97
CA VAL A 2 -15.94 2.06 48.17
C VAL A 2 -15.47 2.78 46.90
N ALA A 3 -15.67 2.13 45.76
CA ALA A 3 -15.38 2.65 44.42
C ALA A 3 -16.43 3.70 44.01
N LEU A 4 -15.99 4.70 43.22
CA LEU A 4 -16.85 5.72 42.65
C LEU A 4 -16.98 5.51 41.14
N ALA A 5 -18.05 4.79 40.76
CA ALA A 5 -18.55 4.81 39.40
C ALA A 5 -19.43 6.06 39.20
N LEU A 6 -19.21 6.81 38.12
CA LEU A 6 -20.10 7.89 37.70
C LEU A 6 -20.77 7.55 36.37
N ARG A 7 -21.95 6.93 36.49
CA ARG A 7 -22.98 6.94 35.44
C ARG A 7 -23.35 8.39 35.11
N TRP A 8 -23.45 8.72 33.83
CA TRP A 8 -24.23 9.87 33.38
C TRP A 8 -25.51 9.37 32.68
N LEU A 9 -26.63 10.01 32.97
CA LEU A 9 -27.96 9.49 32.63
C LEU A 9 -28.33 9.70 31.16
N CYS A 10 -29.03 8.71 30.60
CA CYS A 10 -29.86 8.91 29.41
C CYS A 10 -31.19 9.56 29.82
N ILE A 11 -31.53 10.69 29.19
CA ILE A 11 -32.89 11.27 29.17
C ILE A 11 -33.17 11.73 27.72
N GLY A 12 -34.20 11.17 27.08
CA GLY A 12 -34.89 11.81 25.93
C GLY A 12 -36.21 12.46 26.42
N VAL A 13 -37.10 13.10 25.65
CA VAL A 13 -37.47 13.25 24.21
C VAL A 13 -38.44 14.49 24.14
N PRO A 14 -38.71 15.28 23.06
CA PRO A 14 -38.45 15.14 21.60
C PRO A 14 -37.83 16.36 20.84
N SER A 15 -37.58 16.13 19.54
CA SER A 15 -37.81 16.96 18.34
C SER A 15 -38.21 18.45 18.42
N LEU A 16 -37.47 19.33 17.73
CA LEU A 16 -37.85 19.94 16.43
C LEU A 16 -36.82 20.97 15.92
N LEU A 17 -36.50 20.88 14.61
CA LEU A 17 -36.03 21.93 13.68
C LEU A 17 -35.21 23.14 14.22
N HIS A 18 -33.93 23.25 13.82
CA HIS A 18 -33.56 24.09 12.66
C HIS A 18 -32.10 23.90 12.22
N SER A 19 -31.86 24.29 10.97
CA SER A 19 -30.59 24.33 10.25
C SER A 19 -29.39 24.88 11.04
N LEU A 20 -28.25 24.18 10.98
CA LEU A 20 -26.88 24.71 10.75
C LEU A 20 -25.85 23.59 10.98
N THR A 21 -25.55 22.80 9.94
CA THR A 21 -24.43 21.85 9.96
C THR A 21 -23.09 22.57 9.81
N LEU A 22 -22.63 23.18 10.91
CA LEU A 22 -21.22 23.48 11.12
C LEU A 22 -20.49 22.16 11.44
N THR A 23 -20.08 21.43 10.41
CA THR A 23 -19.13 20.32 10.56
C THR A 23 -17.75 20.79 10.11
N CYS A 24 -16.83 20.89 11.07
CA CYS A 24 -15.43 21.23 10.81
C CYS A 24 -14.84 20.34 9.71
N LEU A 25 -14.13 20.98 8.78
CA LEU A 25 -13.27 20.31 7.80
C LEU A 25 -12.10 19.65 8.54
N SER A 26 -12.29 18.41 8.99
CA SER A 26 -11.20 17.55 9.41
C SER A 26 -10.41 17.10 8.17
N PRO A 27 -9.10 17.41 8.05
CA PRO A 27 -8.26 16.89 6.97
C PRO A 27 -7.92 15.41 7.25
N LEU A 28 -8.94 14.55 7.20
CA LEU A 28 -8.74 13.11 7.21
C LEU A 28 -8.12 12.69 5.88
N VAL A 29 -6.80 12.53 5.91
CA VAL A 29 -6.02 11.77 4.94
C VAL A 29 -6.80 10.50 4.59
N PHE A 30 -7.00 10.27 3.29
CA PHE A 30 -7.83 9.17 2.75
C PHE A 30 -7.27 7.79 3.14
N LEU A 31 -7.57 7.32 4.35
CA LEU A 31 -7.49 5.92 4.71
C LEU A 31 -8.60 5.20 3.95
N HIS A 32 -8.24 4.59 2.83
CA HIS A 32 -9.17 3.82 2.01
C HIS A 32 -9.65 2.57 2.76
N LYS A 33 -10.76 2.74 3.49
CA LYS A 33 -11.53 1.65 4.09
C LYS A 33 -12.22 0.87 2.96
N ASN A 34 -11.61 -0.22 2.52
CA ASN A 34 -12.25 -1.15 1.59
C ASN A 34 -13.38 -1.90 2.29
N ALA A 35 -14.60 -1.37 2.17
CA ALA A 35 -15.82 -1.95 2.72
C ALA A 35 -16.57 -2.74 1.65
N SER A 36 -16.24 -4.01 1.47
CA SER A 36 -17.13 -4.97 0.82
C SER A 36 -18.15 -5.50 1.83
N VAL A 37 -19.43 -5.53 1.44
CA VAL A 37 -20.55 -5.94 2.31
C VAL A 37 -20.31 -7.36 2.85
N GLY A 38 -20.32 -7.49 4.18
CA GLY A 38 -20.12 -8.77 4.87
C GLY A 38 -18.66 -9.19 5.13
N THR A 39 -17.66 -8.37 4.76
CA THR A 39 -16.24 -8.67 5.04
C THR A 39 -15.75 -7.87 6.26
N MET A 40 -14.86 -8.44 7.08
CA MET A 40 -14.16 -7.68 8.13
C MET A 40 -13.43 -6.50 7.49
N ALA A 41 -13.66 -5.29 8.01
CA ALA A 41 -12.96 -4.10 7.53
C ALA A 41 -11.47 -4.21 7.87
N CYS A 42 -10.61 -4.09 6.86
CA CYS A 42 -9.17 -4.05 7.01
C CYS A 42 -8.61 -2.71 6.55
N TRP A 43 -7.41 -2.38 7.02
CA TRP A 43 -6.73 -1.12 6.79
C TRP A 43 -5.47 -1.37 5.98
N GLU A 44 -5.40 -0.75 4.80
CA GLU A 44 -4.33 -1.04 3.83
C GLU A 44 -3.26 0.05 3.83
N TYR A 45 -2.01 -0.32 4.16
CA TYR A 45 -0.87 0.60 4.27
C TYR A 45 0.32 0.10 3.46
N THR A 46 1.08 1.02 2.85
CA THR A 46 2.38 0.72 2.25
C THR A 46 3.49 0.95 3.27
N LEU A 47 4.32 -0.05 3.50
CA LEU A 47 5.42 -0.02 4.48
C LEU A 47 6.75 0.40 3.84
N THR A 48 7.60 1.13 4.57
CA THR A 48 8.95 1.52 4.12
C THR A 48 9.97 1.49 5.27
N GLY A 49 11.22 1.09 4.99
CA GLY A 49 12.32 1.06 5.96
C GLY A 49 12.32 -0.11 6.96
N PHE A 50 11.58 -1.19 6.68
CA PHE A 50 11.47 -2.40 7.52
C PHE A 50 12.22 -3.62 6.94
N GLY A 51 13.15 -3.38 6.01
CA GLY A 51 13.93 -4.41 5.32
C GLY A 51 13.21 -5.04 4.10
N ASP A 52 13.99 -5.73 3.27
CA ASP A 52 13.64 -6.14 1.89
C ASP A 52 12.32 -6.91 1.73
N PHE A 53 11.89 -7.64 2.76
CA PHE A 53 10.61 -8.35 2.69
C PHE A 53 9.42 -7.41 2.71
N LEU A 54 9.50 -6.29 3.44
CA LEU A 54 8.40 -5.35 3.66
C LEU A 54 8.54 -4.05 2.85
N GLU A 55 9.72 -3.78 2.30
CA GLU A 55 10.00 -2.55 1.57
C GLU A 55 9.02 -2.31 0.41
N GLN A 56 8.37 -1.14 0.42
CA GLN A 56 7.28 -0.73 -0.48
C GLN A 56 6.11 -1.72 -0.59
N ARG A 57 5.95 -2.68 0.33
CA ARG A 57 4.82 -3.62 0.31
C ARG A 57 3.57 -3.01 0.90
N ARG A 58 2.46 -3.23 0.21
CA ARG A 58 1.11 -2.89 0.67
C ARG A 58 0.53 -4.07 1.47
N LEU A 59 0.27 -3.85 2.75
CA LEU A 59 -0.28 -4.85 3.67
C LEU A 59 -1.66 -4.44 4.18
N ALA A 60 -2.47 -5.42 4.58
CA ALA A 60 -3.81 -5.23 5.13
C ALA A 60 -3.84 -5.67 6.60
N PHE A 61 -4.03 -4.71 7.50
CA PHE A 61 -4.09 -4.90 8.95
C PHE A 61 -5.55 -4.99 9.41
N THR A 62 -5.86 -5.75 10.46
CA THR A 62 -7.22 -5.80 11.02
C THR A 62 -7.55 -4.55 11.84
N GLU A 63 -6.53 -3.84 12.33
CA GLU A 63 -6.63 -2.62 13.11
C GLU A 63 -5.92 -1.45 12.39
N PRO A 64 -6.37 -0.19 12.59
CA PRO A 64 -5.72 0.96 11.98
C PRO A 64 -4.35 1.20 12.62
N MET A 65 -3.39 1.62 11.81
CA MET A 65 -2.09 2.07 12.32
C MET A 65 -2.25 3.36 13.13
N PRO A 66 -1.53 3.53 14.26
CA PRO A 66 -1.57 4.77 15.03
C PRO A 66 -1.16 5.96 14.13
N PRO A 67 -1.84 7.11 14.18
CA PRO A 67 -1.52 8.27 13.33
C PRO A 67 -0.07 8.74 13.44
N SER A 68 0.58 8.56 14.60
CA SER A 68 2.02 8.84 14.81
C SER A 68 2.98 7.98 13.97
N ARG A 69 2.48 6.88 13.37
CA ARG A 69 3.21 5.95 12.50
C ARG A 69 2.87 6.11 11.02
N VAL A 70 1.88 6.93 10.67
CA VAL A 70 1.42 7.13 9.28
C VAL A 70 1.84 8.52 8.81
N CYS A 71 2.53 8.61 7.68
CA CYS A 71 2.85 9.90 7.07
C CYS A 71 1.56 10.60 6.63
N SER A 72 1.26 11.77 7.20
CA SER A 72 0.09 12.60 6.86
C SER A 72 0.07 13.03 5.40
N MET A 73 1.22 13.06 4.71
CA MET A 73 1.33 13.54 3.33
C MET A 73 1.15 12.46 2.28
N CYS A 74 1.67 11.25 2.52
CA CYS A 74 1.67 10.16 1.53
C CYS A 74 1.01 8.86 2.00
N GLY A 75 0.48 8.80 3.23
CA GLY A 75 -0.22 7.64 3.79
C GLY A 75 0.64 6.40 4.05
N ARG A 76 1.95 6.44 3.74
CA ARG A 76 2.88 5.33 4.01
C ARG A 76 3.19 5.22 5.51
N VAL A 77 3.56 4.02 5.94
CA VAL A 77 4.06 3.72 7.29
C VAL A 77 5.57 3.48 7.18
N PRO A 78 6.41 4.47 7.53
CA PRO A 78 7.86 4.29 7.58
C PRO A 78 8.32 3.75 8.95
N SER A 79 9.50 3.14 9.01
CA SER A 79 10.19 2.81 10.28
C SER A 79 10.70 4.05 11.05
N GLY A 80 10.70 5.23 10.41
CA GLY A 80 11.02 6.51 11.04
C GLY A 80 10.09 7.63 10.58
N THR A 81 9.50 8.35 11.54
CA THR A 81 8.70 9.56 11.30
C THR A 81 9.29 10.78 12.01
N ALA A 82 8.96 11.97 11.51
CA ALA A 82 9.14 13.24 12.19
C ALA A 82 7.78 13.90 12.40
N MET A 83 7.44 14.19 13.65
CA MET A 83 6.21 14.89 14.03
C MET A 83 6.50 16.39 14.17
N LEU A 84 5.70 17.21 13.47
CA LEU A 84 5.73 18.67 13.53
C LEU A 84 5.06 19.17 14.83
N PRO A 85 5.30 20.43 15.26
CA PRO A 85 4.67 21.01 16.46
C PRO A 85 3.14 21.11 16.38
N CYS A 86 2.58 21.11 15.16
CA CYS A 86 1.14 21.05 14.91
C CYS A 86 0.55 19.62 14.93
N GLY A 87 1.35 18.59 15.25
CA GLY A 87 0.92 17.19 15.32
C GLY A 87 0.92 16.42 13.99
N HIS A 88 1.14 17.10 12.85
CA HIS A 88 1.29 16.42 11.55
C HIS A 88 2.59 15.60 11.49
N VAL A 89 2.54 14.45 10.81
CA VAL A 89 3.59 13.42 10.83
C VAL A 89 4.13 13.21 9.42
N LEU A 90 5.45 13.22 9.24
CA LEU A 90 6.10 13.05 7.93
C LEU A 90 7.08 11.87 7.94
N CYS A 91 7.16 11.12 6.85
CA CYS A 91 8.28 10.21 6.59
C CYS A 91 9.52 11.01 6.13
N SER A 92 10.70 10.38 6.13
CA SER A 92 11.96 11.04 5.74
C SER A 92 11.95 11.66 4.34
N GLU A 93 11.30 11.02 3.35
CA GLU A 93 11.12 11.55 2.00
C GLU A 93 10.29 12.86 2.02
N CYS A 94 9.07 12.80 2.57
CA CYS A 94 8.20 13.98 2.67
C CYS A 94 8.75 15.06 3.60
N GLN A 95 9.59 14.70 4.57
CA GLN A 95 10.31 15.65 5.41
C GLN A 95 11.30 16.49 4.58
N GLY A 96 11.99 15.90 3.60
CA GLY A 96 12.96 16.61 2.74
C GLY A 96 12.34 17.84 2.08
N GLU A 97 11.23 17.63 1.38
CA GLU A 97 10.46 18.67 0.67
C GLU A 97 9.96 19.82 1.59
N VAL A 98 9.71 19.52 2.87
CA VAL A 98 9.12 20.48 3.83
C VAL A 98 10.21 21.28 4.57
N LEU A 99 11.43 20.74 4.71
CA LEU A 99 12.54 21.40 5.41
C LEU A 99 13.11 22.61 4.68
N ASP A 100 12.80 22.81 3.39
CA ASP A 100 13.22 23.99 2.63
C ASP A 100 12.41 25.24 2.99
N ARG A 101 11.12 25.07 3.33
CA ARG A 101 10.22 26.16 3.74
C ARG A 101 10.09 26.30 5.25
N MET A 102 10.42 25.25 6.01
CA MET A 102 10.30 25.22 7.47
C MET A 102 8.86 25.54 7.96
N GLU A 103 7.86 25.13 7.16
CA GLU A 103 6.44 25.46 7.32
C GLU A 103 5.58 24.20 7.12
N CYS A 104 4.56 24.00 7.96
CA CYS A 104 3.66 22.85 7.85
C CYS A 104 2.82 22.94 6.54
N PRO A 105 2.89 21.97 5.62
CA PRO A 105 2.17 22.04 4.34
C PRO A 105 0.65 21.90 4.47
N PHE A 106 0.13 21.53 5.65
CA PHE A 106 -1.31 21.38 5.93
C PHE A 106 -1.94 22.61 6.58
N GLU A 107 -1.16 23.40 7.33
CA GLU A 107 -1.68 24.47 8.20
C GLU A 107 -0.95 25.82 8.05
N GLY A 108 0.12 25.89 7.24
CA GLY A 108 0.94 27.10 7.08
C GLY A 108 1.73 27.52 8.33
N LYS A 109 1.81 26.67 9.36
CA LYS A 109 2.51 26.98 10.62
C LYS A 109 4.02 26.76 10.46
N ALA A 110 4.78 27.85 10.58
CA ALA A 110 6.24 27.81 10.67
C ALA A 110 6.75 27.01 11.88
N PHE A 111 7.89 26.36 11.75
CA PHE A 111 8.56 25.60 12.80
C PHE A 111 10.09 25.65 12.62
N THR A 112 10.84 25.21 13.64
CA THR A 112 12.30 25.08 13.59
C THR A 112 12.73 23.61 13.66
N LYS A 113 13.92 23.26 13.14
CA LYS A 113 14.39 21.86 13.10
C LYS A 113 14.50 21.22 14.48
N GLY A 114 14.73 22.01 15.54
CA GLY A 114 14.81 21.53 16.92
C GLY A 114 13.45 21.20 17.56
N GLN A 115 12.33 21.66 16.98
CA GLN A 115 10.98 21.35 17.48
C GLN A 115 10.40 20.06 16.86
N LEU A 116 11.18 19.34 16.06
CA LEU A 116 10.77 18.11 15.40
C LEU A 116 10.96 16.90 16.32
N VAL A 117 9.87 16.24 16.70
CA VAL A 117 9.93 15.00 17.47
C VAL A 117 10.13 13.84 16.50
N ARG A 118 11.31 13.22 16.52
CA ARG A 118 11.61 12.02 15.71
C ARG A 118 11.16 10.77 16.45
N LEU A 119 10.36 9.93 15.78
CA LEU A 119 9.88 8.66 16.32
C LEU A 119 10.40 7.51 15.45
N ARG A 120 10.92 6.46 16.08
CA ARG A 120 11.21 5.18 15.41
C ARG A 120 10.12 4.17 15.70
N PHE A 121 9.92 3.28 14.75
CA PHE A 121 8.99 2.16 14.83
C PHE A 121 9.77 0.93 14.38
N GLU A 122 10.05 0.03 15.30
CA GLU A 122 10.96 -1.08 15.05
C GLU A 122 10.22 -2.25 14.41
N LEU A 123 10.94 -3.10 13.66
CA LEU A 123 10.34 -4.26 12.99
C LEU A 123 9.63 -5.20 14.00
N SER A 124 10.19 -5.36 15.20
CA SER A 124 9.60 -6.18 16.27
C SER A 124 8.22 -5.71 16.72
N ASP A 125 7.96 -4.40 16.71
CA ASP A 125 6.67 -3.82 17.08
C ASP A 125 5.62 -4.13 16.00
N LEU A 126 6.05 -4.04 14.74
CA LEU A 126 5.23 -4.29 13.55
C LEU A 126 4.92 -5.78 13.35
N GLU A 127 5.88 -6.66 13.64
CA GLU A 127 5.77 -8.13 13.49
C GLU A 127 4.63 -8.75 14.29
N GLN A 128 4.26 -8.16 15.43
CA GLN A 128 3.18 -8.63 16.29
C GLN A 128 1.79 -8.16 15.83
N LEU A 129 1.69 -7.23 14.89
CA LEU A 129 0.41 -6.66 14.48
C LEU A 129 -0.44 -7.67 13.69
N PRO A 130 -1.77 -7.69 13.92
CA PRO A 130 -2.68 -8.58 13.22
C PRO A 130 -2.94 -8.13 11.78
N VAL A 131 -2.75 -9.06 10.85
CA VAL A 131 -2.85 -8.86 9.39
C VAL A 131 -3.67 -9.98 8.73
N VAL A 132 -4.25 -9.66 7.58
CA VAL A 132 -4.93 -10.62 6.71
C VAL A 132 -4.11 -10.89 5.46
N CYS A 133 -4.42 -11.97 4.75
CA CYS A 133 -3.66 -12.35 3.56
C CYS A 133 -3.85 -11.34 2.41
N VAL A 134 -2.77 -10.64 2.06
CA VAL A 134 -2.74 -9.68 0.94
C VAL A 134 -2.65 -10.33 -0.44
N ILE A 135 -2.29 -11.61 -0.51
CA ILE A 135 -2.04 -12.35 -1.75
C ILE A 135 -3.33 -12.91 -2.35
N GLY A 136 -4.18 -13.53 -1.52
CA GLY A 136 -5.53 -13.92 -1.93
C GLY A 136 -6.58 -12.85 -1.64
N GLY A 137 -6.28 -11.86 -0.81
CA GLY A 137 -7.26 -10.88 -0.33
C GLY A 137 -8.47 -11.58 0.29
N SER A 138 -9.67 -11.12 -0.06
CA SER A 138 -10.95 -11.74 0.34
C SER A 138 -11.14 -13.19 -0.14
N LYS A 139 -10.32 -13.70 -1.07
CA LYS A 139 -10.34 -15.12 -1.50
C LYS A 139 -9.55 -16.04 -0.57
N CYS A 140 -8.83 -15.50 0.41
CA CYS A 140 -8.05 -16.26 1.39
C CYS A 140 -8.79 -16.33 2.73
N ASP A 141 -9.63 -17.35 2.85
CA ASP A 141 -10.35 -17.76 4.05
C ASP A 141 -9.46 -18.40 5.13
N THR A 142 -8.24 -18.79 4.79
CA THR A 142 -7.35 -19.60 5.65
C THR A 142 -6.34 -18.82 6.50
N PHE A 143 -6.25 -17.48 6.37
CA PHE A 143 -5.24 -16.71 7.09
C PHE A 143 -5.71 -15.34 7.57
N SER A 144 -5.76 -15.23 8.90
CA SER A 144 -5.77 -14.01 9.70
C SER A 144 -4.83 -14.32 10.88
N GLY A 145 -3.76 -13.54 11.04
CA GLY A 145 -2.64 -13.89 11.92
C GLY A 145 -1.69 -12.73 12.14
N LYS A 146 -0.50 -12.98 12.69
CA LYS A 146 0.51 -11.94 12.93
C LYS A 146 1.37 -11.70 11.70
N LEU A 147 1.97 -10.51 11.60
CA LEU A 147 2.80 -10.15 10.45
C LEU A 147 4.00 -11.08 10.25
N PHE A 148 4.66 -11.56 11.31
CA PHE A 148 5.77 -12.50 11.14
C PHE A 148 5.35 -13.82 10.47
N GLU A 149 4.10 -14.27 10.69
CA GLU A 149 3.52 -15.49 10.11
C GLU A 149 3.13 -15.30 8.63
N LEU A 150 2.80 -14.06 8.23
CA LEU A 150 2.36 -13.72 6.88
C LEU A 150 3.42 -14.10 5.83
N LYS A 151 4.71 -13.97 6.13
CA LYS A 151 5.81 -14.30 5.19
C LYS A 151 5.77 -15.74 4.71
N ASP A 152 5.53 -16.67 5.63
CA ASP A 152 5.45 -18.10 5.32
C ASP A 152 4.09 -18.49 4.75
N HIS A 153 3.00 -17.84 5.19
CA HIS A 153 1.71 -17.97 4.52
C HIS A 153 1.77 -17.54 3.05
N MET A 154 2.36 -16.38 2.73
CA MET A 154 2.44 -15.84 1.36
C MET A 154 3.15 -16.80 0.39
N ARG A 155 4.14 -17.56 0.86
CA ARG A 155 4.86 -18.58 0.09
C ARG A 155 3.99 -19.79 -0.27
N GLN A 156 2.94 -20.04 0.51
CA GLN A 156 2.11 -21.25 0.43
C GLN A 156 0.64 -20.95 0.03
N CYS A 157 0.26 -19.68 -0.05
CA CYS A 157 -1.12 -19.24 -0.29
C CYS A 157 -1.65 -19.69 -1.67
N ARG A 158 -2.54 -20.68 -1.67
CA ARG A 158 -3.17 -21.20 -2.91
C ARG A 158 -4.38 -20.38 -3.38
N SER A 159 -4.76 -19.33 -2.64
CA SER A 159 -5.77 -18.35 -3.06
C SER A 159 -5.20 -17.22 -3.92
N ILE A 160 -3.89 -17.22 -4.19
CA ILE A 160 -3.29 -16.33 -5.20
C ILE A 160 -3.93 -16.55 -6.58
N ASP A 161 -4.19 -15.46 -7.28
CA ASP A 161 -4.59 -15.48 -8.68
C ASP A 161 -3.38 -15.73 -9.59
N VAL A 162 -3.51 -16.69 -10.51
CA VAL A 162 -2.52 -16.99 -11.56
C VAL A 162 -3.18 -16.88 -12.93
N GLN A 163 -2.41 -16.56 -13.97
CA GLN A 163 -2.93 -16.54 -15.34
C GLN A 163 -2.85 -17.92 -15.99
N CYS A 164 -3.97 -18.41 -16.53
CA CYS A 164 -3.98 -19.61 -17.37
C CYS A 164 -3.15 -19.38 -18.65
N VAL A 165 -2.17 -20.24 -18.94
CA VAL A 165 -1.30 -20.11 -20.12
C VAL A 165 -1.99 -20.44 -21.46
N LYS A 166 -3.21 -20.99 -21.45
CA LYS A 166 -4.03 -21.23 -22.65
C LYS A 166 -4.91 -20.02 -22.98
N CYS A 167 -5.70 -19.55 -22.01
CA CYS A 167 -6.75 -18.54 -22.21
C CYS A 167 -6.51 -17.19 -21.52
N HIS A 168 -5.38 -17.00 -20.84
CA HIS A 168 -4.98 -15.80 -20.10
C HIS A 168 -5.91 -15.31 -18.98
N ARG A 169 -7.03 -16.01 -18.71
CA ARG A 169 -7.92 -15.70 -17.58
C ARG A 169 -7.18 -15.84 -16.24
N SER A 170 -7.49 -14.92 -15.31
CA SER A 170 -7.10 -15.02 -13.91
C SER A 170 -7.91 -16.12 -13.23
N ILE A 171 -7.22 -17.04 -12.55
CA ILE A 171 -7.82 -18.17 -11.83
C ILE A 171 -7.09 -18.38 -10.51
N ALA A 172 -7.77 -18.83 -9.46
CA ALA A 172 -7.10 -19.14 -8.20
C ALA A 172 -6.16 -20.35 -8.37
N SER A 173 -4.94 -20.25 -7.83
CA SER A 173 -3.90 -21.29 -7.92
C SER A 173 -4.40 -22.67 -7.48
N LYS A 174 -5.24 -22.73 -6.43
CA LYS A 174 -5.87 -23.97 -5.93
C LYS A 174 -6.68 -24.77 -6.96
N VAL A 175 -7.18 -24.13 -8.03
CA VAL A 175 -7.92 -24.80 -9.13
C VAL A 175 -7.16 -24.80 -10.47
N ALA A 176 -5.93 -24.28 -10.52
CA ALA A 176 -5.22 -24.02 -11.77
C ALA A 176 -4.98 -25.28 -12.62
N VAL A 177 -4.65 -26.41 -11.99
CA VAL A 177 -4.43 -27.69 -12.68
C VAL A 177 -5.72 -28.21 -13.32
N GLU A 178 -6.84 -28.14 -12.59
CA GLU A 178 -8.13 -28.64 -13.09
C GLU A 178 -8.68 -27.75 -14.21
N HIS A 179 -8.59 -26.43 -14.03
CA HIS A 179 -8.87 -25.49 -15.09
C HIS A 179 -8.02 -25.76 -16.35
N TYR A 180 -6.73 -26.09 -16.21
CA TYR A 180 -5.87 -26.35 -17.36
C TYR A 180 -6.31 -27.60 -18.16
N ARG A 181 -6.79 -28.64 -17.48
CA ARG A 181 -7.36 -29.85 -18.12
C ARG A 181 -8.63 -29.50 -18.91
N GLN A 182 -9.54 -28.75 -18.30
CA GLN A 182 -10.85 -28.37 -18.86
C GLN A 182 -10.79 -27.14 -19.79
N CYS A 183 -9.64 -26.49 -19.95
CA CYS A 183 -9.51 -25.31 -20.80
C CYS A 183 -9.41 -25.72 -22.28
N HIS A 184 -10.55 -25.62 -22.97
CA HIS A 184 -10.73 -25.87 -24.41
C HIS A 184 -10.28 -24.73 -25.33
N THR A 185 -9.87 -23.59 -24.78
CA THR A 185 -9.26 -22.51 -25.59
C THR A 185 -7.91 -23.00 -26.09
N GLU A 186 -7.68 -22.90 -27.41
CA GLU A 186 -6.35 -23.07 -27.98
C GLU A 186 -5.36 -22.10 -27.33
N ARG A 187 -4.06 -22.38 -27.42
CA ARG A 187 -3.03 -21.43 -26.97
C ARG A 187 -3.12 -20.17 -27.83
N VAL A 188 -3.82 -19.15 -27.33
CA VAL A 188 -3.70 -17.80 -27.90
C VAL A 188 -2.21 -17.44 -27.78
N PRO A 189 -1.50 -17.16 -28.89
CA PRO A 189 -0.13 -16.72 -28.78
C PRO A 189 -0.11 -15.49 -27.89
N ARG A 190 0.73 -15.48 -26.84
CA ARG A 190 1.01 -14.25 -26.09
C ARG A 190 1.26 -13.18 -27.14
N ARG A 191 0.44 -12.13 -27.18
CA ARG A 191 0.73 -10.95 -28.01
C ARG A 191 2.16 -10.56 -27.62
N LYS A 192 3.11 -10.74 -28.54
CA LYS A 192 4.43 -10.14 -28.37
C LYS A 192 4.12 -8.67 -28.13
N SER A 193 4.63 -8.11 -27.03
CA SER A 193 4.48 -6.69 -26.77
C SER A 193 5.38 -5.96 -27.76
N THR A 194 4.93 -5.87 -29.02
CA THR A 194 5.45 -4.96 -30.02
C THR A 194 4.97 -3.57 -29.61
N ASP A 195 5.52 -3.08 -28.49
CA ASP A 195 5.66 -1.65 -28.33
C ASP A 195 6.44 -1.20 -29.57
N VAL A 196 5.78 -0.39 -30.40
CA VAL A 196 6.32 0.07 -31.68
C VAL A 196 7.64 0.82 -31.46
N ARG A 197 7.87 1.38 -30.26
CA ARG A 197 9.13 1.99 -29.85
C ARG A 197 10.26 0.97 -29.70
N VAL A 198 9.99 -0.19 -29.08
CA VAL A 198 10.97 -1.26 -28.91
C VAL A 198 11.34 -1.88 -30.25
N GLN A 199 10.35 -2.12 -31.13
CA GLN A 199 10.61 -2.65 -32.46
C GLN A 199 11.43 -1.67 -33.31
N ARG A 200 11.08 -0.38 -33.31
CA ARG A 200 11.86 0.67 -33.99
C ARG A 200 13.30 0.77 -33.47
N ALA A 201 13.49 0.68 -32.15
CA ALA A 201 14.83 0.73 -31.54
C ALA A 201 15.69 -0.47 -31.95
N ILE A 202 15.11 -1.68 -32.09
CA ILE A 202 15.83 -2.87 -32.57
C ILE A 202 16.29 -2.66 -34.02
N GLU A 203 15.41 -2.16 -34.89
CA GLU A 203 15.74 -1.88 -36.30
C GLU A 203 16.78 -0.76 -36.46
N GLU A 204 16.77 0.22 -35.58
CA GLU A 204 17.75 1.32 -35.55
C GLU A 204 19.14 0.84 -35.09
N VAL A 205 19.21 0.01 -34.04
CA VAL A 205 20.45 -0.64 -33.59
C VAL A 205 21.01 -1.58 -34.67
N GLN A 206 20.15 -2.24 -35.45
CA GLN A 206 20.57 -3.08 -36.58
C GLN A 206 21.22 -2.24 -37.71
N ARG A 207 20.60 -1.14 -38.14
CA ARG A 207 21.21 -0.23 -39.14
C ARG A 207 22.55 0.33 -38.68
N ILE A 208 22.62 0.85 -37.45
CA ILE A 208 23.88 1.39 -36.87
C ILE A 208 24.99 0.32 -36.88
N LYS A 209 24.65 -0.95 -36.64
CA LYS A 209 25.62 -2.05 -36.69
C LYS A 209 26.11 -2.34 -38.12
N GLU A 210 25.23 -2.28 -39.11
CA GLU A 210 25.56 -2.48 -40.53
C GLU A 210 26.44 -1.33 -41.07
N ASP A 211 26.11 -0.09 -40.71
CA ASP A 211 26.92 1.09 -41.04
C ASP A 211 28.34 0.99 -40.43
N LEU A 212 28.45 0.62 -39.16
CA LEU A 212 29.75 0.40 -38.49
C LEU A 212 30.57 -0.74 -39.12
N GLN A 213 29.91 -1.80 -39.59
CA GLN A 213 30.59 -2.88 -40.31
C GLN A 213 31.11 -2.41 -41.68
N THR A 214 30.33 -1.58 -42.38
CA THR A 214 30.70 -1.01 -43.68
C THR A 214 31.88 -0.04 -43.54
N LEU A 215 31.84 0.88 -42.57
CA LEU A 215 32.95 1.79 -42.27
C LEU A 215 34.24 1.06 -41.89
N ARG A 216 34.13 -0.08 -41.18
CA ARG A 216 35.26 -0.94 -40.84
C ARG A 216 35.86 -1.68 -42.06
N GLN A 217 35.05 -1.95 -43.09
CA GLN A 217 35.54 -2.54 -44.35
C GLN A 217 36.16 -1.51 -45.29
N GLN A 218 35.75 -0.24 -45.20
CA GLN A 218 36.29 0.89 -45.97
C GLN A 218 37.57 1.50 -45.36
N SER A 219 38.01 1.02 -44.19
CA SER A 219 39.21 1.49 -43.48
C SER A 219 40.34 0.44 -43.45
N LEU A 220 40.27 -0.53 -44.37
CA LEU A 220 41.29 -1.55 -44.70
C LEU A 220 41.74 -1.39 -46.16
#